data_AF-A0A4V4KCA7-F1
#
_entry.id   AF-A0A4V4KCA7-F1
#
_cell.length_a   1.000
_cell.length_b   1.000
_cell.length_c   1.000
_cell.angle_alpha   90.00
_cell.angle_beta   90.00
_cell.angle_gamma   90.00
#
_symmetry.space_group_name_H-M   'P 1'
#
loop_
_entity.id
_entity.type
_entity.pdbx_description
1 polymer ?
#
loop_
_entity_poly.entity_id
_entity_poly.type
_entity_poly.pdbx_seq_one_letter_code
_entity_poly.pdbx_strand_id
1 'polypeptide(L)'
;MNEANPISTYSLTDGYTPTPPPPKVVGIAGLERRGAELRKNNEFVIGSAFEDLEALMTSAKEVIAMAERFRSQNSNGDGDNDANSAEAASLLSDMGLVTTKDMLSGGSGADRTYIAELSRNLAEFLTDDKRGVLRREGGIMSLVDLWAVFNRTRNGIELVSPMDFERAATMWDTLRLPIRLRRFRSGLLVVQGRDRTDDKTVASLLSWLKDLHSIPPAMSNISEFGAVTGPSVTWDWQLFGRGVTAQETAERFGWSVGVATEELEMAEERGALCREQGLDGVRFWENFFAEIEVKVPKTKTAQQLEQAELEKRLRESGLL
;
A
#
# COMPACT_ATOMS: atom_id res chain seq x y z
N MET A 1 -75.75 21.76 -35.61
CA MET A 1 -76.64 21.43 -34.47
C MET A 1 -75.75 20.76 -33.44
N ASN A 2 -75.27 21.55 -32.50
CA ASN A 2 -75.79 21.66 -31.12
C ASN A 2 -75.26 20.55 -30.20
N GLU A 3 -74.64 21.03 -29.12
CA GLU A 3 -74.34 20.38 -27.84
C GLU A 3 -73.22 19.33 -27.78
N ALA A 4 -72.13 19.72 -27.12
CA ALA A 4 -71.68 19.06 -25.88
C ALA A 4 -70.73 19.99 -25.10
N ASN A 5 -71.19 20.43 -23.93
CA ASN A 5 -70.35 20.74 -22.75
C ASN A 5 -70.29 19.45 -21.89
N PRO A 6 -69.56 19.38 -20.76
CA PRO A 6 -68.35 20.11 -20.30
C PRO A 6 -67.32 19.13 -19.65
N ILE A 7 -66.04 19.51 -19.40
CA ILE A 7 -65.30 19.05 -18.19
C ILE A 7 -64.28 20.13 -17.77
N SER A 8 -64.31 20.44 -16.48
CA SER A 8 -63.48 21.37 -15.72
C SER A 8 -62.09 20.81 -15.40
N THR A 9 -61.03 21.62 -15.44
CA THR A 9 -59.77 21.34 -14.72
C THR A 9 -59.22 22.61 -14.07
N TYR A 10 -58.90 22.46 -12.80
CA TYR A 10 -58.39 23.46 -11.86
C TYR A 10 -56.92 23.83 -12.12
N SER A 11 -56.64 25.12 -11.93
CA SER A 11 -55.47 25.79 -11.31
C SER A 11 -54.10 25.08 -11.26
N LEU A 12 -53.03 25.80 -11.66
CA LEU A 12 -52.03 26.33 -10.73
C LEU A 12 -51.07 27.32 -11.42
N THR A 13 -50.80 28.38 -10.68
CA THR A 13 -49.93 29.51 -10.95
C THR A 13 -48.45 29.13 -10.96
N ASP A 14 -47.67 29.67 -11.91
CA ASP A 14 -46.35 30.17 -11.57
C ASP A 14 -46.02 31.39 -12.44
N GLY A 15 -45.87 32.53 -11.78
CA GLY A 15 -45.67 33.83 -12.41
C GLY A 15 -44.20 34.04 -12.76
N TYR A 16 -43.85 33.86 -14.04
CA TYR A 16 -42.60 34.39 -14.58
C TYR A 16 -42.90 35.56 -15.51
N THR A 17 -42.87 36.78 -14.98
CA THR A 17 -42.79 37.98 -15.84
C THR A 17 -41.33 38.16 -16.25
N PRO A 18 -40.98 38.10 -17.55
CA PRO A 18 -39.62 38.34 -17.97
C PRO A 18 -39.26 39.82 -17.73
N THR A 19 -38.28 40.07 -16.86
CA THR A 19 -37.71 41.41 -16.67
C THR A 19 -37.04 41.89 -17.96
N PRO A 20 -37.21 43.16 -18.37
CA PRO A 20 -36.61 43.68 -19.59
C PRO A 20 -35.07 43.63 -19.51
N PRO A 21 -34.37 43.35 -20.63
CA PRO A 21 -32.91 43.29 -20.63
C PRO A 21 -32.32 44.66 -20.29
N PRO A 22 -31.30 44.73 -19.42
CA PRO A 22 -30.74 46.00 -18.97
C PRO A 22 -30.12 46.77 -20.15
N PRO A 23 -30.17 48.11 -20.14
CA PRO A 23 -29.60 48.93 -21.21
C PRO A 23 -28.10 48.63 -21.35
N LYS A 24 -27.65 48.38 -22.59
CA LYS A 24 -26.24 48.14 -22.91
C LYS A 24 -25.44 49.42 -22.71
N VAL A 25 -24.89 49.62 -21.51
CA VAL A 25 -23.97 50.72 -21.21
C VAL A 25 -22.58 50.31 -21.70
N VAL A 26 -22.11 50.97 -22.77
CA VAL A 26 -20.77 50.73 -23.36
C VAL A 26 -19.84 51.87 -22.93
N GLY A 27 -18.74 51.55 -22.25
CA GLY A 27 -17.74 52.51 -21.76
C GLY A 27 -17.17 52.13 -20.39
N ILE A 28 -16.19 52.89 -19.89
CA ILE A 28 -15.50 52.66 -18.60
C ILE A 28 -16.50 52.64 -17.42
N ALA A 29 -17.55 53.46 -17.48
CA ALA A 29 -18.64 53.45 -16.49
C ALA A 29 -19.46 52.14 -16.50
N GLY A 30 -19.58 51.48 -17.65
CA GLY A 30 -20.23 50.16 -17.75
C GLY A 30 -19.37 49.03 -17.16
N LEU A 31 -18.05 49.13 -17.34
CA LEU A 31 -17.07 48.23 -16.71
C LEU A 31 -17.04 48.40 -15.18
N GLU A 32 -17.08 49.64 -14.68
CA GLU A 32 -17.14 49.92 -13.24
C GLU A 32 -18.42 49.38 -12.60
N ARG A 33 -19.57 49.58 -13.26
CA ARG A 33 -20.86 49.02 -12.79
C ARG A 33 -20.86 47.50 -12.79
N ARG A 34 -20.34 46.86 -13.84
CA ARG A 34 -20.20 45.40 -13.92
C ARG A 34 -19.24 44.87 -12.84
N GLY A 35 -18.15 45.57 -12.56
CA GLY A 35 -17.21 45.22 -11.48
C GLY A 35 -17.83 45.37 -10.08
N ALA A 36 -18.66 46.39 -9.87
CA ALA A 36 -19.41 46.57 -8.62
C ALA A 36 -20.51 45.51 -8.44
N GLU A 37 -21.24 45.16 -9.50
CA GLU A 37 -22.27 44.11 -9.49
C GLU A 37 -21.65 42.72 -9.26
N LEU A 38 -20.48 42.42 -9.87
CA LEU A 38 -19.74 41.19 -9.59
C LEU A 38 -19.28 41.10 -8.14
N ARG A 39 -18.78 42.19 -7.54
CA ARG A 39 -18.42 42.21 -6.12
C ARG A 39 -19.62 41.96 -5.21
N LYS A 40 -20.77 42.59 -5.49
CA LYS A 40 -22.02 42.35 -4.75
C LYS A 40 -22.53 40.92 -4.90
N ASN A 41 -22.44 40.34 -6.10
CA ASN A 41 -22.86 38.96 -6.31
C ASN A 41 -21.92 37.99 -5.58
N ASN A 42 -20.61 38.21 -5.65
CA ASN A 42 -19.64 37.42 -4.88
C ASN A 42 -19.85 37.57 -3.38
N GLU A 43 -20.11 38.79 -2.88
CA GLU A 43 -20.41 39.05 -1.46
C GLU A 43 -21.68 38.31 -1.02
N PHE A 44 -22.73 38.33 -1.83
CA PHE A 44 -23.97 37.61 -1.54
C PHE A 44 -23.76 36.09 -1.55
N VAL A 45 -23.09 35.54 -2.57
CA VAL A 45 -22.81 34.09 -2.67
C VAL A 45 -21.91 33.62 -1.53
N ILE A 46 -20.91 34.42 -1.14
CA ILE A 46 -20.04 34.12 0.00
C ILE A 46 -20.83 34.22 1.31
N GLY A 47 -21.67 35.24 1.46
CA GLY A 47 -22.52 35.43 2.65
C GLY A 47 -23.52 34.29 2.85
N SER A 48 -24.24 33.88 1.79
CA SER A 48 -25.17 32.75 1.88
C SER A 48 -24.46 31.43 2.17
N ALA A 49 -23.27 31.22 1.60
CA ALA A 49 -22.47 30.03 1.87
C ALA A 49 -21.99 29.96 3.33
N PHE A 50 -21.71 31.10 3.97
CA PHE A 50 -21.37 31.14 5.39
C PHE A 50 -22.58 30.93 6.30
N GLU A 51 -23.75 31.45 5.94
CA GLU A 51 -25.00 31.21 6.67
C GLU A 51 -25.39 29.72 6.63
N ASP A 52 -25.31 29.08 5.46
CA ASP A 52 -25.54 27.64 5.31
C ASP A 52 -24.50 26.82 6.10
N LEU A 53 -23.23 27.25 6.11
CA LEU A 53 -22.18 26.60 6.88
C LEU A 53 -22.42 26.75 8.38
N GLU A 54 -22.93 27.89 8.85
CA GLU A 54 -23.27 28.13 10.26
C GLU A 54 -24.49 27.29 10.69
N ALA A 55 -25.50 27.16 9.83
CA ALA A 55 -26.62 26.24 10.04
C ALA A 55 -26.16 24.77 10.10
N LEU A 56 -25.23 24.38 9.21
CA LEU A 56 -24.60 23.05 9.23
C LEU A 56 -23.77 22.83 10.50
N MET A 57 -22.97 23.81 10.92
CA MET A 57 -22.19 23.75 12.16
C MET A 57 -23.10 23.60 13.39
N THR A 58 -24.26 24.26 13.37
CA THR A 58 -25.23 24.18 14.47
C THR A 58 -25.89 22.81 14.53
N SER A 59 -26.31 22.25 13.39
CA SER A 59 -26.87 20.90 13.34
C SER A 59 -25.84 19.83 13.72
N ALA A 60 -24.58 19.96 13.30
CA ALA A 60 -23.50 19.08 13.70
C ALA A 60 -23.25 19.11 15.22
N LYS A 61 -23.31 20.30 15.86
CA LYS A 61 -23.19 20.43 17.32
C LYS A 61 -24.32 19.72 18.06
N GLU A 62 -25.55 19.79 17.56
CA GLU A 62 -26.69 19.07 18.16
C GLU A 62 -26.50 17.55 18.09
N VAL A 63 -26.02 17.03 16.95
CA VAL A 63 -25.72 15.61 16.77
C VAL A 63 -24.58 15.16 17.70
N ILE A 64 -23.51 15.96 17.84
CA ILE A 64 -22.40 15.68 18.76
C ILE A 64 -22.88 15.68 20.22
N ALA A 65 -23.67 16.69 20.62
CA ALA A 65 -24.20 16.78 21.97
C ALA A 65 -25.14 15.61 22.30
N MET A 66 -25.88 15.11 21.32
CA MET A 66 -26.69 13.90 21.47
C MET A 66 -25.80 12.65 21.66
N ALA A 67 -24.75 12.50 20.86
CA ALA A 67 -23.79 11.40 20.99
C ALA A 67 -23.06 11.42 22.35
N GLU A 68 -22.66 12.59 22.85
CA GLU A 68 -22.06 12.75 24.18
C GLU A 68 -23.04 12.42 25.31
N ARG A 69 -24.33 12.76 25.16
CA ARG A 69 -25.37 12.37 26.13
C ARG A 69 -25.55 10.86 26.17
N PHE A 70 -25.56 10.18 25.02
CA PHE A 70 -25.61 8.71 24.99
C PHE A 70 -24.37 8.09 25.65
N ARG A 71 -23.18 8.65 25.41
CA ARG A 71 -21.93 8.16 26.02
C ARG A 71 -21.90 8.36 27.55
N SER A 72 -22.35 9.50 28.04
CA SER A 72 -22.39 9.81 29.48
C SER A 72 -23.54 9.11 30.23
N GLN A 73 -24.65 8.86 29.55
CA GLN A 73 -25.76 8.07 30.11
C GLN A 73 -25.37 6.58 30.24
N ASN A 74 -24.54 6.06 29.33
CA ASN A 74 -23.97 4.71 29.44
C ASN A 74 -22.81 4.59 30.45
N SER A 75 -22.20 5.69 30.90
CA SER A 75 -21.12 5.66 31.91
C SER A 75 -21.63 5.78 33.36
N ASN A 76 -22.91 6.05 33.57
CA ASN A 76 -23.53 6.14 34.91
C ASN A 76 -24.14 4.79 35.38
N GLY A 77 -23.94 3.71 34.61
CA GLY A 77 -24.20 2.34 35.03
C GLY A 77 -22.92 1.69 35.59
N ASP A 78 -23.00 1.31 36.86
CA ASP A 78 -21.99 0.64 37.68
C ASP A 78 -21.25 -0.53 36.98
N GLY A 79 -19.91 -0.52 37.02
CA GLY A 79 -19.01 -1.68 36.88
C GLY A 79 -18.79 -2.30 35.48
N ASP A 80 -17.69 -1.89 34.82
CA ASP A 80 -16.66 -2.70 34.10
C ASP A 80 -16.20 -2.01 32.80
N ASN A 81 -14.89 -1.72 32.71
CA ASN A 81 -14.37 -0.51 32.04
C ASN A 81 -13.82 -0.66 30.60
N ASP A 82 -14.09 -1.74 29.87
CA ASP A 82 -13.52 -1.89 28.49
C ASP A 82 -14.52 -2.43 27.43
N ALA A 83 -15.62 -3.07 27.83
CA ALA A 83 -16.56 -3.69 26.89
C ALA A 83 -17.65 -2.73 26.37
N ASN A 84 -18.19 -1.86 27.24
CA ASN A 84 -19.35 -1.03 26.91
C ASN A 84 -19.02 0.17 25.98
N SER A 85 -17.74 0.57 25.92
CA SER A 85 -17.25 1.57 24.96
C SER A 85 -17.24 1.05 23.52
N ALA A 86 -17.02 -0.25 23.33
CA ALA A 86 -16.98 -0.87 22.01
C ALA A 86 -18.40 -1.03 21.43
N GLU A 87 -19.39 -1.31 22.28
CA GLU A 87 -20.80 -1.39 21.87
C GLU A 87 -21.34 -0.03 21.44
N ALA A 88 -21.03 1.04 22.18
CA ALA A 88 -21.39 2.40 21.80
C ALA A 88 -20.72 2.83 20.47
N ALA A 89 -19.46 2.42 20.24
CA ALA A 89 -18.78 2.67 18.97
C ALA A 89 -19.40 1.88 17.80
N SER A 90 -19.83 0.64 18.05
CA SER A 90 -20.48 -0.20 17.04
C SER A 90 -21.86 0.34 16.62
N LEU A 91 -22.64 0.87 17.57
CA LEU A 91 -23.94 1.48 17.29
C LEU A 91 -23.80 2.80 16.51
N LEU A 92 -22.77 3.60 16.78
CA LEU A 92 -22.47 4.80 15.99
C LEU A 92 -22.03 4.46 14.56
N SER A 93 -21.27 3.36 14.39
CA SER A 93 -20.92 2.83 13.07
C SER A 93 -22.14 2.32 12.29
N ASP A 94 -23.08 1.66 12.97
CA ASP A 94 -24.32 1.14 12.35
C ASP A 94 -25.26 2.28 11.92
N MET A 95 -25.19 3.42 12.61
CA MET A 95 -25.88 4.66 12.23
C MET A 95 -25.18 5.45 11.11
N GLY A 96 -24.07 4.95 10.53
CA GLY A 96 -23.33 5.64 9.48
C GLY A 96 -22.60 6.91 9.94
N LEU A 97 -22.55 7.17 11.26
CA LEU A 97 -21.71 8.19 11.86
C LEU A 97 -20.29 7.62 11.94
N VAL A 98 -19.52 7.79 10.87
CA VAL A 98 -18.10 7.45 10.88
C VAL A 98 -17.43 8.31 11.95
N THR A 99 -16.97 7.66 13.00
CA THR A 99 -16.28 8.32 14.12
C THR A 99 -14.97 8.91 13.62
N THR A 100 -14.94 10.22 13.34
CA THR A 100 -13.70 10.90 12.96
C THR A 100 -12.83 11.10 14.20
N LYS A 101 -11.50 11.07 14.00
CA LYS A 101 -10.46 11.22 15.04
C LYS A 101 -10.71 12.43 15.97
N ASP A 102 -11.29 13.51 15.45
CA ASP A 102 -11.63 14.70 16.23
C ASP A 102 -12.81 14.52 17.20
N MET A 103 -13.72 13.58 16.96
CA MET A 103 -14.83 13.25 17.89
C MET A 103 -14.39 12.39 19.08
N LEU A 104 -13.17 11.84 19.05
CA LEU A 104 -12.64 10.86 20.00
C LEU A 104 -11.46 11.41 20.85
N SER A 105 -11.06 12.67 20.61
CA SER A 105 -9.82 13.33 21.07
C SER A 105 -9.62 13.47 22.60
N GLY A 106 -10.48 12.87 23.42
CA GLY A 106 -10.43 13.01 24.90
C GLY A 106 -9.63 11.96 25.66
N GLY A 107 -9.15 10.85 25.05
CA GLY A 107 -8.44 9.82 25.82
C GLY A 107 -7.73 8.75 25.00
N SER A 108 -6.59 8.26 25.51
CA SER A 108 -5.71 7.27 24.88
C SER A 108 -6.38 5.93 24.51
N GLY A 109 -7.52 5.60 25.12
CA GLY A 109 -8.31 4.41 24.78
C GLY A 109 -9.08 4.54 23.46
N ALA A 110 -9.48 5.77 23.09
CA ALA A 110 -10.25 6.05 21.89
C ALA A 110 -9.38 5.92 20.63
N ASP A 111 -8.13 6.41 20.68
CA ASP A 111 -7.13 6.20 19.63
C ASP A 111 -6.84 4.71 19.40
N ARG A 112 -6.72 3.92 20.47
CA ARG A 112 -6.47 2.47 20.35
C ARG A 112 -7.62 1.74 19.67
N THR A 113 -8.85 2.13 19.97
CA THR A 113 -10.06 1.57 19.36
C THR A 113 -10.13 1.95 17.88
N TYR A 114 -9.87 3.22 17.55
CA TYR A 114 -9.78 3.68 16.15
C TYR A 114 -8.74 2.89 15.35
N ILE A 115 -7.52 2.75 15.86
CA ILE A 115 -6.46 2.01 15.17
C ILE A 115 -6.82 0.52 15.04
N ALA A 116 -7.49 -0.08 16.02
CA ALA A 116 -7.95 -1.46 15.94
C ALA A 116 -9.01 -1.66 14.85
N GLU A 117 -9.99 -0.75 14.75
CA GLU A 117 -11.00 -0.79 13.68
C GLU A 117 -10.40 -0.53 12.30
N LEU A 118 -9.49 0.45 12.20
CA LEU A 118 -8.74 0.70 10.98
C LEU A 118 -7.95 -0.56 10.57
N SER A 119 -7.30 -1.24 11.51
CA SER A 119 -6.56 -2.48 11.26
C SER A 119 -7.44 -3.58 10.66
N ARG A 120 -8.66 -3.78 11.20
CA ARG A 120 -9.65 -4.73 10.66
C ARG A 120 -10.15 -4.33 9.28
N ASN A 121 -10.48 -3.06 9.08
CA ASN A 121 -10.94 -2.54 7.80
C ASN A 121 -9.87 -2.72 6.70
N LEU A 122 -8.60 -2.47 7.02
CA LEU A 122 -7.48 -2.71 6.11
C LEU A 122 -7.33 -4.21 5.77
N ALA A 123 -7.52 -5.09 6.75
CA ALA A 123 -7.47 -6.53 6.50
C ALA A 123 -8.62 -7.01 5.61
N GLU A 124 -9.83 -6.51 5.85
CA GLU A 124 -10.99 -6.77 4.98
C GLU A 124 -10.74 -6.23 3.56
N PHE A 125 -10.24 -5.01 3.43
CA PHE A 125 -9.91 -4.40 2.13
C PHE A 125 -8.91 -5.25 1.32
N LEU A 126 -7.90 -5.81 1.98
CA LEU A 126 -6.88 -6.65 1.37
C LEU A 126 -7.37 -8.06 1.02
N THR A 127 -8.27 -8.60 1.84
CA THR A 127 -8.81 -9.97 1.69
C THR A 127 -10.09 -10.04 0.87
N ASP A 128 -10.70 -8.89 0.54
CA ASP A 128 -11.85 -8.83 -0.34
C ASP A 128 -11.51 -9.40 -1.72
N ASP A 129 -11.97 -10.62 -1.96
CA ASP A 129 -11.77 -11.36 -3.21
C ASP A 129 -12.35 -10.62 -4.43
N LYS A 130 -13.35 -9.73 -4.24
CA LYS A 130 -13.90 -8.93 -5.36
C LYS A 130 -12.91 -7.90 -5.87
N ARG A 131 -12.14 -7.28 -4.96
CA ARG A 131 -11.12 -6.28 -5.30
C ARG A 131 -9.79 -6.93 -5.63
N GLY A 132 -9.52 -8.10 -5.04
CA GLY A 132 -8.35 -8.92 -5.30
C GLY A 132 -7.04 -8.13 -5.26
N VAL A 133 -6.93 -7.14 -4.36
CA VAL A 133 -5.81 -6.18 -4.35
C VAL A 133 -4.49 -6.91 -4.20
N LEU A 134 -4.42 -7.80 -3.21
CA LEU A 134 -3.22 -8.60 -2.97
C LEU A 134 -2.96 -9.63 -4.08
N ARG A 135 -4.03 -10.19 -4.69
CA ARG A 135 -3.89 -11.14 -5.81
C ARG A 135 -3.33 -10.48 -7.07
N ARG A 136 -3.71 -9.22 -7.34
CA ARG A 136 -3.21 -8.45 -8.50
C ARG A 136 -1.72 -8.13 -8.39
N GLU A 137 -1.23 -7.88 -7.18
CA GLU A 137 0.20 -7.65 -6.91
C GLU A 137 0.98 -8.94 -6.61
N GLY A 138 0.53 -10.10 -7.10
CA GLY A 138 1.31 -11.35 -6.94
C GLY A 138 1.41 -11.86 -5.49
N GLY A 139 0.50 -11.44 -4.62
CA GLY A 139 0.39 -11.93 -3.24
C GLY A 139 1.18 -11.13 -2.19
N ILE A 140 1.87 -10.06 -2.60
CA ILE A 140 2.71 -9.23 -1.73
C ILE A 140 2.72 -7.78 -2.23
N MET A 141 2.60 -6.81 -1.32
CA MET A 141 2.53 -5.39 -1.68
C MET A 141 3.32 -4.55 -0.67
N SER A 142 3.98 -3.48 -1.11
CA SER A 142 4.61 -2.56 -0.15
C SER A 142 3.56 -1.82 0.68
N LEU A 143 3.88 -1.48 1.92
CA LEU A 143 2.96 -0.73 2.80
C LEU A 143 2.62 0.64 2.19
N VAL A 144 3.58 1.24 1.48
CA VAL A 144 3.43 2.53 0.80
C VAL A 144 2.46 2.44 -0.38
N ASP A 145 2.61 1.42 -1.22
CA ASP A 145 1.70 1.18 -2.35
C ASP A 145 0.29 0.89 -1.84
N LEU A 146 0.17 0.10 -0.77
CA LEU A 146 -1.10 -0.19 -0.14
C LEU A 146 -1.77 1.08 0.39
N TRP A 147 -1.03 1.92 1.10
CA TRP A 147 -1.53 3.21 1.60
C TRP A 147 -2.05 4.08 0.45
N ALA A 148 -1.29 4.16 -0.65
CA ALA A 148 -1.69 4.94 -1.82
C ALA A 148 -2.94 4.37 -2.50
N VAL A 149 -3.02 3.05 -2.68
CA VAL A 149 -4.20 2.38 -3.26
C VAL A 149 -5.42 2.58 -2.36
N PHE A 150 -5.28 2.37 -1.06
CA PHE A 150 -6.36 2.54 -0.10
C PHE A 150 -6.94 3.96 -0.12
N ASN A 151 -6.09 4.98 -0.01
CA ASN A 151 -6.55 6.37 -0.03
C ASN A 151 -7.11 6.80 -1.40
N ARG A 152 -6.59 6.26 -2.51
CA ARG A 152 -7.16 6.50 -3.85
C ARG A 152 -8.58 5.94 -3.98
N THR A 153 -8.87 4.79 -3.37
CA THR A 153 -10.22 4.20 -3.41
C THR A 153 -11.27 5.00 -2.63
N ARG A 154 -10.85 5.90 -1.73
CA ARG A 154 -11.74 6.78 -0.97
C ARG A 154 -12.06 8.11 -1.68
N ASN A 155 -11.58 8.31 -2.91
CA ASN A 155 -11.87 9.49 -3.75
C ASN A 155 -11.62 10.85 -3.07
N GLY A 156 -10.69 10.92 -2.12
CA GLY A 156 -10.31 12.17 -1.44
C GLY A 156 -11.13 12.49 -0.18
N ILE A 157 -12.02 11.60 0.25
CA ILE A 157 -12.79 11.75 1.49
C ILE A 157 -12.17 10.84 2.57
N GLU A 158 -12.03 11.35 3.80
CA GLU A 158 -11.58 10.58 4.96
C GLU A 158 -10.24 9.84 4.74
N LEU A 159 -9.21 10.61 4.39
CA LEU A 159 -7.86 10.09 4.15
C LEU A 159 -7.21 9.60 5.45
N VAL A 160 -6.51 8.48 5.37
CA VAL A 160 -5.74 7.93 6.49
C VAL A 160 -4.31 8.45 6.44
N SER A 161 -3.81 8.95 7.57
CA SER A 161 -2.44 9.43 7.69
C SER A 161 -1.43 8.26 7.59
N PRO A 162 -0.23 8.45 7.02
CA PRO A 162 0.77 7.39 6.94
C PRO A 162 1.15 6.80 8.31
N MET A 163 1.18 7.64 9.35
CA MET A 163 1.51 7.23 10.72
C MET A 163 0.42 6.34 11.32
N ASP A 164 -0.86 6.69 11.14
CA ASP A 164 -1.97 5.87 11.63
C ASP A 164 -2.07 4.55 10.84
N PHE A 165 -1.73 4.58 9.55
CA PHE A 165 -1.68 3.40 8.68
C PHE A 165 -0.63 2.38 9.14
N GLU A 166 0.59 2.85 9.47
CA GLU A 166 1.65 2.01 10.01
C GLU A 166 1.24 1.39 11.36
N ARG A 167 0.69 2.19 12.28
CA ARG A 167 0.19 1.70 13.58
C ARG A 167 -0.88 0.63 13.38
N ALA A 168 -1.83 0.83 12.47
CA ALA A 168 -2.87 -0.16 12.16
C ALA A 168 -2.28 -1.46 11.59
N ALA A 169 -1.25 -1.36 10.73
CA ALA A 169 -0.58 -2.52 10.17
C ALA A 169 0.16 -3.35 11.23
N THR A 170 0.79 -2.72 12.23
CA THR A 170 1.44 -3.44 13.34
C THR A 170 0.47 -4.23 14.21
N MET A 171 -0.81 -3.88 14.22
CA MET A 171 -1.83 -4.59 15.00
C MET A 171 -2.30 -5.91 14.36
N TRP A 172 -1.97 -6.19 13.10
CA TRP A 172 -2.44 -7.39 12.39
C TRP A 172 -1.98 -8.69 13.06
N ASP A 173 -0.77 -8.70 13.64
CA ASP A 173 -0.27 -9.86 14.37
C ASP A 173 -1.02 -10.06 15.69
N THR A 174 -1.22 -8.98 16.44
CA THR A 174 -1.96 -8.96 17.71
C THR A 174 -3.41 -9.41 17.54
N LEU A 175 -4.08 -8.94 16.48
CA LEU A 175 -5.48 -9.25 16.18
C LEU A 175 -5.67 -10.60 15.46
N ARG A 176 -4.58 -11.33 15.18
CA ARG A 176 -4.60 -12.63 14.49
C ARG A 176 -5.31 -12.63 13.13
N LEU A 177 -5.21 -11.53 12.39
CA LEU A 177 -5.82 -11.38 11.07
C LEU A 177 -5.07 -12.22 10.02
N PRO A 178 -5.68 -12.63 8.89
CA PRO A 178 -5.06 -13.51 7.89
C PRO A 178 -3.89 -12.89 7.10
N ILE A 179 -3.57 -11.61 7.37
CA ILE A 179 -2.45 -10.87 6.80
C ILE A 179 -1.37 -10.61 7.85
N ARG A 180 -0.15 -10.35 7.38
CA ARG A 180 1.00 -10.01 8.24
C ARG A 180 1.82 -8.87 7.64
N LEU A 181 2.40 -8.07 8.54
CA LEU A 181 3.40 -7.07 8.19
C LEU A 181 4.79 -7.70 8.28
N ARG A 182 5.54 -7.71 7.18
CA ARG A 182 6.93 -8.16 7.12
C ARG A 182 7.83 -6.96 6.87
N ARG A 183 9.01 -6.97 7.50
CA ARG A 183 10.07 -5.99 7.27
C ARG A 183 11.25 -6.69 6.62
N PHE A 184 11.70 -6.18 5.47
CA PHE A 184 12.93 -6.63 4.81
C PHE A 184 14.18 -6.00 5.43
N ARG A 185 15.37 -6.48 5.03
CA ARG A 185 16.67 -5.99 5.51
C ARG A 185 16.89 -4.51 5.21
N SER A 186 16.44 -4.03 4.05
CA SER A 186 16.49 -2.61 3.68
C SER A 186 15.63 -1.72 4.58
N GLY A 187 14.70 -2.30 5.34
CA GLY A 187 13.68 -1.58 6.10
C GLY A 187 12.36 -1.43 5.35
N LEU A 188 12.25 -1.91 4.11
CA LEU A 188 10.98 -1.93 3.38
C LEU A 188 9.93 -2.75 4.14
N LEU A 189 8.80 -2.11 4.41
CA LEU A 189 7.63 -2.76 5.00
C LEU A 189 6.72 -3.27 3.89
N VAL A 190 6.36 -4.54 3.98
CA VAL A 190 5.49 -5.21 3.03
C VAL A 190 4.38 -5.97 3.72
N VAL A 191 3.27 -6.09 3.02
CA VAL A 191 2.07 -6.78 3.45
C VAL A 191 1.91 -8.04 2.59
N GLN A 192 1.67 -9.16 3.26
CA GLN A 192 1.45 -10.45 2.60
C GLN A 192 0.50 -11.32 3.43
N GLY A 193 -0.06 -12.35 2.79
CA GLY A 193 -0.82 -13.39 3.49
C GLY A 193 0.05 -14.15 4.50
N ARG A 194 -0.57 -14.68 5.56
CA ARG A 194 0.13 -15.52 6.56
C ARG A 194 0.61 -16.86 6.01
N ASP A 195 -0.03 -17.34 4.97
CA ASP A 195 0.25 -18.60 4.28
C ASP A 195 1.54 -18.55 3.43
N ARG A 196 1.95 -17.34 3.04
CA ARG A 196 3.15 -17.09 2.24
C ARG A 196 4.38 -17.02 3.13
N THR A 197 5.23 -18.03 3.05
CA THR A 197 6.53 -18.06 3.73
C THR A 197 7.65 -17.82 2.74
N ASP A 198 8.75 -17.28 3.25
CA ASP A 198 9.95 -17.02 2.47
C ASP A 198 10.47 -18.31 1.79
N ASP A 199 10.34 -19.48 2.42
CA ASP A 199 10.75 -20.77 1.83
C ASP A 199 9.92 -21.14 0.59
N LYS A 200 8.62 -20.86 0.62
CA LYS A 200 7.74 -21.06 -0.54
C LYS A 200 8.10 -20.09 -1.66
N THR A 201 8.45 -18.85 -1.32
CA THR A 201 8.90 -17.86 -2.31
C THR A 201 10.19 -18.31 -2.97
N VAL A 202 11.20 -18.73 -2.19
CA VAL A 202 12.47 -19.26 -2.71
C VAL A 202 12.23 -20.49 -3.59
N ALA A 203 11.39 -21.43 -3.14
CA ALA A 203 11.06 -22.62 -3.94
C ALA A 203 10.39 -22.25 -5.28
N SER A 204 9.52 -21.23 -5.28
CA SER A 204 8.85 -20.73 -6.49
C SER A 204 9.83 -20.04 -7.45
N LEU A 205 10.79 -19.28 -6.92
CA LEU A 205 11.86 -18.66 -7.70
C LEU A 205 12.73 -19.73 -8.36
N LEU A 206 13.18 -20.74 -7.59
CA LEU A 206 13.99 -21.83 -8.11
C LEU A 206 13.23 -22.67 -9.15
N SER A 207 11.94 -22.95 -8.94
CA SER A 207 11.15 -23.66 -9.96
C SER A 207 11.06 -22.87 -11.26
N TRP A 208 10.90 -21.55 -11.18
CA TRP A 208 10.86 -20.70 -12.37
C TRP A 208 12.22 -20.65 -13.08
N LEU A 209 13.33 -20.55 -12.35
CA LEU A 209 14.67 -20.60 -12.94
C LEU A 209 14.93 -21.92 -13.68
N LYS A 210 14.49 -23.05 -13.12
CA LYS A 210 14.55 -24.36 -13.78
C LYS A 210 13.74 -24.40 -15.07
N ASP A 211 12.56 -23.79 -15.10
CA ASP A 211 11.77 -23.68 -16.32
C ASP A 211 12.53 -22.92 -17.42
N LEU A 212 13.33 -21.91 -17.05
CA LEU A 212 14.15 -21.15 -18.00
C LEU A 212 15.27 -21.98 -18.63
N HIS A 213 15.66 -23.13 -18.09
CA HIS A 213 16.67 -24.01 -18.71
C HIS A 213 16.17 -24.60 -20.03
N SER A 214 14.84 -24.66 -20.22
CA SER A 214 14.22 -25.11 -21.46
C SER A 214 14.15 -24.02 -22.55
N ILE A 215 14.37 -22.75 -22.18
CA ILE A 215 14.21 -21.60 -23.06
C ILE A 215 15.61 -21.08 -23.44
N PRO A 216 15.98 -21.04 -24.73
CA PRO A 216 17.26 -20.50 -25.15
C PRO A 216 17.35 -19.00 -24.78
N PRO A 217 18.48 -18.53 -24.23
CA PRO A 217 18.65 -17.12 -23.90
C PRO A 217 18.53 -16.26 -25.17
N ALA A 218 17.70 -15.21 -25.11
CA ALA A 218 17.57 -14.25 -26.19
C ALA A 218 18.76 -13.28 -26.17
N MET A 219 19.89 -13.66 -26.77
CA MET A 219 20.85 -12.72 -27.33
C MET A 219 20.97 -13.00 -28.82
N SER A 220 20.23 -12.21 -29.59
CA SER A 220 20.37 -12.07 -31.03
C SER A 220 21.65 -11.31 -31.34
N ASN A 221 22.64 -11.96 -31.91
CA ASN A 221 23.52 -11.27 -32.84
C ASN A 221 22.76 -11.14 -34.16
N ILE A 222 22.31 -9.93 -34.49
CA ILE A 222 22.02 -9.60 -35.88
C ILE A 222 23.38 -9.65 -36.58
N SER A 223 23.65 -10.74 -37.31
CA SER A 223 24.73 -10.74 -38.29
C SER A 223 24.34 -9.77 -39.41
N GLU A 224 25.32 -9.06 -39.96
CA GLU A 224 25.20 -8.13 -41.10
C GLU A 224 24.56 -8.77 -42.37
N PHE A 225 24.32 -10.09 -42.33
CA PHE A 225 23.74 -10.90 -43.41
C PHE A 225 22.44 -11.66 -43.03
N GLY A 226 21.77 -11.31 -41.92
CA GLY A 226 20.37 -11.72 -41.70
C GLY A 226 20.10 -13.21 -41.46
N ALA A 227 21.11 -14.00 -41.09
CA ALA A 227 20.91 -15.38 -40.63
C ALA A 227 21.00 -15.45 -39.10
N VAL A 228 19.94 -15.97 -38.46
CA VAL A 228 19.90 -16.26 -37.02
C VAL A 228 20.69 -17.55 -36.77
N THR A 229 21.90 -17.44 -36.24
CA THR A 229 22.75 -18.58 -35.89
C THR A 229 22.87 -18.72 -34.38
N GLY A 230 21.87 -19.35 -33.76
CA GLY A 230 21.91 -19.84 -32.37
C GLY A 230 22.10 -18.78 -31.27
N PRO A 231 22.00 -19.17 -29.98
CA PRO A 231 22.33 -18.29 -28.87
C PRO A 231 23.84 -18.05 -28.85
N SER A 232 24.29 -16.79 -28.86
CA SER A 232 25.72 -16.41 -28.83
C SER A 232 26.33 -16.54 -27.42
N VAL A 233 26.03 -17.63 -26.74
CA VAL A 233 26.30 -17.83 -25.32
C VAL A 233 27.46 -18.81 -25.16
N THR A 234 28.46 -18.44 -24.34
CA THR A 234 29.70 -19.21 -24.17
C THR A 234 29.60 -20.33 -23.13
N TRP A 235 28.49 -20.39 -22.38
CA TRP A 235 28.23 -21.40 -21.36
C TRP A 235 27.10 -22.35 -21.78
N ASP A 236 27.04 -23.51 -21.13
CA ASP A 236 25.95 -24.48 -21.29
C ASP A 236 24.69 -23.97 -20.58
N TRP A 237 23.79 -23.32 -21.34
CA TRP A 237 22.54 -22.79 -20.80
C TRP A 237 21.53 -23.88 -20.41
N GLN A 238 21.67 -25.11 -20.90
CA GLN A 238 20.77 -26.20 -20.51
C GLN A 238 21.08 -26.68 -19.09
N LEU A 239 22.36 -26.59 -18.71
CA LEU A 239 22.82 -26.93 -17.36
C LEU A 239 22.69 -25.75 -16.40
N PHE A 240 23.20 -24.57 -16.77
CA PHE A 240 23.32 -23.41 -15.88
C PHE A 240 22.20 -22.38 -16.02
N GLY A 241 21.33 -22.52 -17.03
CA GLY A 241 20.25 -21.58 -17.28
C GLY A 241 20.72 -20.20 -17.73
N ARG A 242 19.97 -19.18 -17.31
CA ARG A 242 20.24 -17.76 -17.54
C ARG A 242 19.97 -16.96 -16.27
N GLY A 243 20.73 -15.89 -16.05
CA GLY A 243 20.45 -14.93 -15.00
C GLY A 243 19.17 -14.13 -15.27
N VAL A 244 18.45 -13.80 -14.19
CA VAL A 244 17.22 -12.98 -14.23
C VAL A 244 17.43 -11.64 -13.54
N THR A 245 16.76 -10.61 -14.05
CA THR A 245 16.74 -9.28 -13.45
C THR A 245 15.55 -9.12 -12.50
N ALA A 246 15.60 -8.09 -11.64
CA ALA A 246 14.48 -7.72 -10.79
C ALA A 246 13.22 -7.36 -11.61
N GLN A 247 13.39 -6.77 -12.80
CA GLN A 247 12.27 -6.43 -13.68
C GLN A 247 11.59 -7.68 -14.25
N GLU A 248 12.36 -8.62 -14.79
CA GLU A 248 11.79 -9.88 -15.31
C GLU A 248 11.09 -10.68 -14.21
N THR A 249 11.62 -10.63 -12.99
CA THR A 249 11.02 -11.27 -11.82
C THR A 249 9.71 -10.59 -11.43
N ALA A 250 9.69 -9.26 -11.39
CA ALA A 250 8.47 -8.48 -11.16
C ALA A 250 7.38 -8.82 -12.19
N GLU A 251 7.72 -8.86 -13.48
CA GLU A 251 6.77 -9.23 -14.55
C GLU A 251 6.26 -10.66 -14.41
N ARG A 252 7.14 -11.62 -14.06
CA ARG A 252 6.76 -13.03 -13.91
C ARG A 252 5.79 -13.26 -12.77
N PHE A 253 6.05 -12.65 -11.62
CA PHE A 253 5.28 -12.91 -10.40
C PHE A 253 4.19 -11.87 -10.12
N GLY A 254 4.12 -10.80 -10.92
CA GLY A 254 3.19 -9.68 -10.69
C GLY A 254 3.57 -8.82 -9.49
N TRP A 255 4.86 -8.78 -9.13
CA TRP A 255 5.34 -7.96 -8.01
C TRP A 255 5.74 -6.57 -8.48
N SER A 256 5.79 -5.61 -7.56
CA SER A 256 6.50 -4.37 -7.81
C SER A 256 8.02 -4.64 -7.89
N VAL A 257 8.74 -3.83 -8.67
CA VAL A 257 10.19 -4.01 -8.88
C VAL A 257 10.97 -3.93 -7.55
N GLY A 258 10.52 -3.07 -6.63
CA GLY A 258 11.11 -2.98 -5.29
C GLY A 258 10.96 -4.28 -4.50
N VAL A 259 9.75 -4.85 -4.48
CA VAL A 259 9.50 -6.14 -3.81
C VAL A 259 10.27 -7.27 -4.48
N ALA A 260 10.32 -7.31 -5.82
CA ALA A 260 11.08 -8.31 -6.55
C ALA A 260 12.58 -8.26 -6.24
N THR A 261 13.13 -7.05 -6.06
CA THR A 261 14.53 -6.87 -5.67
C THR A 261 14.76 -7.48 -4.29
N GLU A 262 13.96 -7.12 -3.29
CA GLU A 262 14.09 -7.64 -1.92
C GLU A 262 13.90 -9.16 -1.83
N GLU A 263 12.99 -9.75 -2.60
CA GLU A 263 12.80 -11.21 -2.62
C GLU A 263 13.99 -11.94 -3.27
N LEU A 264 14.60 -11.38 -4.31
CA LEU A 264 15.82 -11.93 -4.93
C LEU A 264 17.02 -11.82 -3.99
N GLU A 265 17.20 -10.66 -3.33
CA GLU A 265 18.25 -10.48 -2.33
C GLU A 265 18.05 -11.43 -1.14
N MET A 266 16.81 -11.62 -0.68
CA MET A 266 16.49 -12.60 0.36
C MET A 266 16.83 -14.04 -0.06
N ALA A 267 16.56 -14.41 -1.32
CA ALA A 267 16.91 -15.73 -1.83
C ALA A 267 18.43 -15.93 -1.95
N GLU A 268 19.19 -14.88 -2.29
CA GLU A 268 20.65 -14.87 -2.25
C GLU A 268 21.19 -15.02 -0.82
N GLU A 269 20.62 -14.31 0.16
CA GLU A 269 21.02 -14.41 1.57
C GLU A 269 20.85 -15.82 2.12
N ARG A 270 19.89 -16.57 1.59
CA ARG A 270 19.65 -17.98 1.92
C ARG A 270 20.56 -18.95 1.18
N GLY A 271 21.40 -18.44 0.28
CA GLY A 271 22.30 -19.23 -0.56
C GLY A 271 21.58 -19.97 -1.68
N ALA A 272 20.32 -19.66 -1.99
CA ALA A 272 19.60 -20.27 -3.10
C ALA A 272 19.98 -19.63 -4.44
N LEU A 273 20.24 -18.32 -4.44
CA LEU A 273 20.67 -17.56 -5.61
C LEU A 273 22.07 -16.99 -5.41
N CYS A 274 22.75 -16.65 -6.50
CA CYS A 274 23.98 -15.88 -6.51
C CYS A 274 23.85 -14.67 -7.45
N ARG A 275 24.57 -13.60 -7.11
CA ARG A 275 24.47 -12.31 -7.79
C ARG A 275 25.64 -12.11 -8.77
N GLU A 276 25.30 -11.69 -9.98
CA GLU A 276 26.24 -11.19 -10.98
C GLU A 276 26.04 -9.68 -11.12
N GLN A 277 27.09 -8.91 -10.90
CA GLN A 277 27.07 -7.45 -11.09
C GLN A 277 27.86 -7.08 -12.35
N GLY A 278 27.15 -6.60 -13.36
CA GLY A 278 27.71 -6.15 -14.63
C GLY A 278 27.38 -4.70 -14.94
N LEU A 279 27.90 -4.21 -16.07
CA LEU A 279 27.58 -2.87 -16.59
C LEU A 279 26.10 -2.75 -16.99
N ASP A 280 25.49 -3.85 -17.40
CA ASP A 280 24.07 -3.92 -17.78
C ASP A 280 23.12 -4.01 -16.58
N GLY A 281 23.66 -4.04 -15.35
CA GLY A 281 22.91 -4.16 -14.12
C GLY A 281 23.18 -5.45 -13.34
N VAL A 282 22.28 -5.76 -12.42
CA VAL A 282 22.38 -6.92 -11.52
C VAL A 282 21.51 -8.06 -12.03
N ARG A 283 22.10 -9.25 -12.15
CA ARG A 283 21.40 -10.49 -12.48
C ARG A 283 21.55 -11.50 -11.34
N PHE A 284 20.51 -12.29 -11.12
CA PHE A 284 20.50 -13.37 -10.15
C PHE A 284 20.45 -14.72 -10.86
N TRP A 285 21.25 -15.66 -10.37
CA TRP A 285 21.43 -16.99 -10.93
C TRP A 285 21.12 -18.06 -9.87
N GLU A 286 20.79 -19.27 -10.30
CA GLU A 286 20.74 -20.42 -9.39
C GLU A 286 22.14 -20.67 -8.80
N ASN A 287 22.20 -20.89 -7.48
CA ASN A 287 23.48 -21.02 -6.80
C ASN A 287 24.07 -22.44 -6.91
N PHE A 288 24.86 -22.68 -7.95
CA PHE A 288 25.62 -23.93 -8.10
C PHE A 288 26.86 -24.02 -7.18
N PHE A 289 27.30 -22.92 -6.57
CA PHE A 289 28.47 -22.93 -5.68
C PHE A 289 28.20 -23.65 -4.36
N ALA A 290 26.94 -23.75 -3.93
CA ALA A 290 26.56 -24.45 -2.71
C ALA A 290 26.88 -25.96 -2.77
N GLU A 291 26.91 -26.54 -3.97
CA GLU A 291 27.24 -27.96 -4.18
C GLU A 291 28.75 -28.23 -4.25
N ILE A 292 29.56 -27.17 -4.36
CA ILE A 292 31.01 -27.30 -4.45
C ILE A 292 31.57 -27.42 -3.03
N GLU A 293 32.03 -28.61 -2.66
CA GLU A 293 32.80 -28.81 -1.43
C GLU A 293 34.13 -28.04 -1.49
N VAL A 294 34.12 -26.81 -0.98
CA VAL A 294 35.35 -26.04 -0.79
C VAL A 294 36.06 -26.59 0.45
N LYS A 295 37.10 -27.41 0.25
CA LYS A 295 38.04 -27.75 1.32
C LYS A 295 38.82 -26.49 1.70
N VAL A 296 38.28 -25.71 2.62
CA VAL A 296 39.00 -24.56 3.19
C VAL A 296 40.26 -25.12 3.88
N PRO A 297 41.47 -24.73 3.44
CA PRO A 297 42.68 -25.13 4.13
C PRO A 297 42.55 -24.66 5.57
N LYS A 298 42.68 -25.57 6.56
CA LYS A 298 42.65 -25.19 7.97
C LYS A 298 43.79 -24.20 8.22
N THR A 299 43.48 -22.92 8.31
CA THR A 299 44.45 -21.89 8.69
C THR A 299 44.86 -22.19 10.13
N LYS A 300 46.12 -22.57 10.34
CA LYS A 300 46.66 -22.77 11.69
C LYS A 300 46.50 -21.46 12.45
N THR A 301 45.93 -21.52 13.66
CA THR A 301 45.82 -20.34 14.54
C THR A 301 47.22 -19.79 14.84
N ALA A 302 47.36 -18.50 15.16
CA ALA A 302 48.65 -17.89 15.51
C ALA A 302 49.42 -18.71 16.57
N GLN A 303 48.72 -19.22 17.58
CA GLN A 303 49.30 -20.10 18.61
C GLN A 303 49.82 -21.44 18.05
N GLN A 304 49.14 -22.01 17.05
CA GLN A 304 49.56 -23.26 16.40
C GLN A 304 50.73 -23.04 15.43
N LEU A 305 50.85 -21.84 14.86
CA LEU A 305 52.02 -21.43 14.07
C LEU A 305 53.23 -21.19 14.97
N GLU A 306 53.05 -20.50 16.09
CA GLU A 306 54.09 -20.28 17.09
C GLU A 306 54.58 -21.59 17.71
N GLN A 307 53.67 -22.50 18.06
CA GLN A 307 54.03 -23.84 18.55
C GLN A 307 54.79 -24.64 17.49
N ALA A 308 54.35 -24.61 16.23
CA ALA A 308 55.06 -25.29 15.15
C ALA A 308 56.45 -24.69 14.88
N GLU A 309 56.61 -23.37 15.04
CA GLU A 309 57.89 -22.70 14.87
C GLU A 309 58.83 -22.93 16.06
N LEU A 310 58.30 -22.96 17.29
CA LEU A 310 59.03 -23.37 18.49
C LEU A 310 59.50 -24.82 18.39
N GLU A 311 58.63 -25.75 17.99
CA GLU A 311 59.00 -27.15 17.77
C GLU A 311 60.08 -27.30 16.69
N LYS A 312 59.99 -26.49 15.63
CA LYS A 312 61.00 -26.48 14.57
C LYS A 312 62.35 -26.00 15.11
N ARG A 313 62.38 -24.89 15.84
CA ARG A 313 63.61 -24.35 16.47
C ARG A 313 64.20 -25.28 17.51
N LEU A 314 63.35 -26.01 18.24
CA LEU A 314 63.77 -26.95 19.28
C LEU A 314 64.38 -28.24 18.68
N ARG A 315 63.88 -28.69 17.51
CA ARG A 315 64.53 -29.74 16.70
C ARG A 315 65.85 -29.28 16.09
N GLU A 316 65.91 -28.05 15.58
CA GLU A 316 67.15 -27.49 15.00
C GLU A 316 68.24 -27.26 16.06
N SER A 317 67.86 -27.00 17.32
CA SER A 317 68.80 -26.86 18.43
C SER A 317 69.22 -28.18 19.09
N GLY A 318 68.67 -29.32 18.65
CA GLY A 318 69.02 -30.65 19.15
C GLY A 318 68.54 -30.94 20.58
N LEU A 319 67.56 -30.18 21.07
CA LEU A 319 66.93 -30.40 22.39
C LEU A 319 65.73 -31.36 22.34
N LEU A 320 65.41 -31.86 21.15
CA LEU A 320 64.37 -32.85 20.82
C LEU A 320 64.90 -33.77 19.72
#